data_AF-A0A6M3LF10-F1
#
_entry.id   AF-A0A6M3LF10-F1
#
_cell.length_a   1.000
_cell.length_b   1.000
_cell.length_c   1.000
_cell.angle_alpha   90.00
_cell.angle_beta   90.00
_cell.angle_gamma   90.00
#
_symmetry.space_group_name_H-M   'P 1'
#
loop_
_entity.id
_entity.type
_entity.pdbx_description
1 polymer ?
#
loop_
_entity_poly.entity_id
_entity_poly.type
_entity_poly.pdbx_seq_one_letter_code
_entity_poly.pdbx_strand_id
1 'polypeptide(L)' 'MNKDTERINWLEKKQGKALVSDDFGHWAVVEDGMQNIPDSPPDDIQTTFFIEKEEWKKSIREAIDSAIKEEMERET' A
#
# COMPACT_ATOMS: atom_id res chain seq x y z
N MET A 1 -17.93 11.58 10.03
CA MET A 1 -16.92 10.54 10.34
C MET A 1 -15.57 11.10 9.90
N ASN A 2 -14.47 10.82 10.61
CA ASN A 2 -13.17 11.45 10.32
C ASN A 2 -12.53 10.77 9.09
N LYS A 3 -12.21 11.55 8.04
CA LYS A 3 -11.62 11.04 6.79
C LYS A 3 -10.31 10.27 7.02
N ASP A 4 -9.51 10.65 8.03
CA ASP A 4 -8.30 9.90 8.37
C ASP A 4 -8.63 8.51 8.94
N THR A 5 -9.67 8.42 9.77
CA THR A 5 -10.15 7.13 10.27
C THR A 5 -10.63 6.24 9.13
N GLU A 6 -11.31 6.80 8.13
CA GLU A 6 -11.75 6.05 6.95
C GLU A 6 -10.58 5.50 6.13
N ARG A 7 -9.50 6.27 5.95
CA ARG A 7 -8.27 5.83 5.28
C ARG A 7 -7.61 4.64 6.00
N ILE A 8 -7.46 4.75 7.31
CA ILE A 8 -6.86 3.67 8.11
C ILE A 8 -7.76 2.43 8.10
N ASN A 9 -9.07 2.60 8.31
CA ASN A 9 -10.03 1.50 8.25
C ASN A 9 -10.06 0.81 6.87
N TRP A 10 -9.84 1.55 5.79
CA TRP A 10 -9.70 0.96 4.46
C TRP A 10 -8.40 0.15 4.35
N LEU A 11 -7.27 0.71 4.80
CA LEU A 11 -5.96 0.04 4.72
C LEU A 11 -5.90 -1.22 5.60
N GLU A 12 -6.49 -1.20 6.80
CA GLU A 12 -6.57 -2.35 7.71
C GLU A 12 -7.33 -3.56 7.12
N LYS A 13 -8.20 -3.32 6.14
CA LYS A 13 -8.95 -4.40 5.45
C LYS A 13 -8.16 -5.04 4.32
N LYS A 14 -6.98 -4.52 3.96
CA LYS A 14 -6.18 -5.01 2.84
C LYS A 14 -5.25 -6.12 3.28
N GLN A 15 -5.09 -7.11 2.41
CA GLN A 15 -4.16 -8.22 2.58
C GLN A 15 -3.18 -8.18 1.40
N GLY A 16 -1.89 -8.35 1.67
CA GLY A 16 -0.85 -8.30 0.64
C GLY A 16 -0.49 -6.89 0.13
N LYS A 17 -1.13 -5.83 0.63
CA LYS A 17 -0.73 -4.44 0.38
C LYS A 17 0.21 -3.94 1.47
N ALA A 18 1.19 -3.12 1.11
CA ALA A 18 2.11 -2.47 2.04
C ALA A 18 2.08 -0.95 1.86
N LEU A 19 2.15 -0.21 2.98
CA LEU A 19 2.45 1.21 2.98
C LEU A 19 3.97 1.39 3.11
N VAL A 20 4.60 1.93 2.07
CA VAL A 20 6.05 2.07 1.96
C VAL A 20 6.45 3.52 1.85
N SER A 21 7.62 3.87 2.41
CA SER A 21 8.23 5.19 2.29
C SER A 21 9.62 5.08 1.68
N ASP A 22 10.00 6.06 0.86
CA ASP A 22 11.37 6.21 0.37
C ASP A 22 12.19 7.16 1.25
N ASP A 23 13.49 7.29 0.94
CA ASP A 23 14.41 8.19 1.65
C ASP A 23 14.18 9.68 1.34
N PHE A 24 13.31 10.00 0.37
CA PHE A 24 12.98 11.37 -0.03
C PHE A 24 11.66 11.88 0.56
N GLY A 25 11.02 11.08 1.43
CA GLY A 25 9.78 11.46 2.12
C GLY A 25 8.52 11.22 1.29
N HIS A 26 8.60 10.42 0.24
CA HIS A 26 7.44 9.97 -0.53
C HIS A 26 6.84 8.69 0.05
N TRP A 27 5.58 8.44 -0.32
CA TRP A 27 4.78 7.33 0.18
C TRP A 27 4.02 6.66 -0.96
N ALA A 28 3.88 5.33 -0.89
CA ALA A 28 3.05 4.56 -1.80
C ALA A 28 2.34 3.43 -1.05
N VAL A 29 1.14 3.05 -1.52
CA VAL A 29 0.50 1.80 -1.12
C VAL A 29 0.67 0.83 -2.28
N VAL A 30 1.35 -0.28 -2.05
CA VAL A 30 1.86 -1.15 -3.11
C VAL A 30 1.46 -2.60 -2.87
N GLU A 31 1.22 -3.34 -3.95
CA GLU A 31 0.93 -4.77 -3.92
C GLU A 31 1.77 -5.56 -4.93
N ASP A 32 2.30 -4.89 -5.95
CA ASP A 32 3.12 -5.50 -6.99
C ASP A 32 4.57 -5.68 -6.52
N GLY A 33 5.03 -6.93 -6.63
CA GLY A 33 6.31 -7.31 -6.07
C GLY A 33 6.56 -8.81 -6.04
N MET A 34 7.58 -9.18 -5.28
CA MET A 34 7.94 -10.56 -5.00
C MET A 34 8.18 -10.71 -3.49
N GLN A 35 7.76 -11.84 -2.92
CA GLN A 35 8.04 -12.23 -1.54
C GLN A 35 8.37 -13.72 -1.46
N ASN A 36 9.05 -14.15 -0.40
CA ASN A 36 9.14 -15.57 -0.07
C ASN A 36 7.77 -16.14 0.31
N ILE A 37 7.57 -17.43 0.01
CA ILE A 37 6.35 -18.14 0.38
C ILE A 37 6.40 -18.46 1.88
N PRO A 38 5.41 -18.06 2.69
CA PRO A 38 5.31 -18.48 4.09
C PRO A 38 5.00 -19.98 4.18
N ASP A 39 5.64 -20.68 5.11
CA ASP A 39 5.45 -22.12 5.37
C ASP A 39 4.70 -22.36 6.69
N SER A 40 4.95 -21.55 7.72
CA SER A 40 4.28 -21.61 9.03
C SER A 40 3.93 -20.22 9.58
N PRO A 41 2.95 -19.53 8.98
CA PRO A 41 2.69 -18.12 9.27
C PRO A 41 2.29 -17.86 10.75
N PRO A 42 2.74 -16.74 11.36
CA PRO A 42 3.57 -15.69 10.75
C PRO A 42 5.05 -16.10 10.68
N ASP A 43 5.63 -15.95 9.49
CA ASP A 43 7.06 -16.16 9.23
C ASP A 43 7.76 -14.81 9.01
N ASP A 44 9.08 -14.79 9.19
CA ASP A 44 9.90 -13.70 8.69
C ASP A 44 9.82 -13.67 7.15
N ILE A 45 9.33 -12.56 6.61
CA ILE A 45 9.17 -12.35 5.17
C ILE A 45 10.10 -11.23 4.72
N GLN A 46 10.70 -11.41 3.55
CA GLN A 46 11.32 -10.36 2.76
C GLN A 46 10.46 -10.10 1.53
N THR A 47 10.01 -8.85 1.37
CA THR A 47 9.25 -8.41 0.20
C THR A 47 10.04 -7.37 -0.56
N THR A 48 10.09 -7.50 -1.89
CA THR A 48 10.61 -6.48 -2.81
C THR A 48 9.44 -5.96 -3.63
N PHE A 49 9.22 -4.65 -3.60
CA PHE A 49 8.15 -3.98 -4.34
C PHE A 49 8.69 -3.34 -5.61
N PHE A 50 7.90 -3.38 -6.67
CA PHE A 50 8.12 -2.55 -7.85
C PHE A 50 7.22 -1.33 -7.74
N ILE A 51 7.80 -0.14 -7.78
CA ILE A 51 7.07 1.12 -7.55
C ILE A 51 7.47 2.09 -8.65
N GLU A 52 6.53 2.42 -9.51
CA GLU A 52 6.71 3.40 -10.58
C GLU A 52 6.76 4.82 -10.00
N LYS A 53 7.40 5.72 -10.75
CA LYS A 53 7.63 7.10 -10.30
C LYS A 53 6.32 7.81 -9.94
N GLU A 54 5.27 7.53 -10.69
CA GLU A 54 3.96 8.16 -10.61
C GLU A 54 3.15 7.68 -9.39
N GLU A 55 3.50 6.54 -8.80
CA GLU A 55 2.85 5.96 -7.62
C GLU A 55 3.28 6.67 -6.32
N TRP A 56 4.47 7.26 -6.31
CA TRP A 56 4.99 8.02 -5.18
C TRP A 56 4.20 9.30 -4.93
N LYS A 57 3.64 9.42 -3.72
CA LYS A 57 2.86 10.59 -3.27
C LYS A 57 3.58 11.33 -2.15
N LYS A 58 3.19 12.59 -1.93
CA LYS A 58 3.88 13.48 -0.96
C LYS A 58 3.47 13.22 0.49
N SER A 59 2.43 12.42 0.71
CA SER A 59 1.99 12.07 2.06
C SER A 59 1.30 10.71 2.10
N ILE A 60 1.30 10.11 3.29
CA ILE A 60 0.53 8.88 3.58
C ILE A 60 -0.93 9.00 3.12
N ARG A 61 -1.56 10.15 3.36
CA ARG A 61 -2.97 10.39 2.99
C ARG A 61 -3.19 10.36 1.50
N GLU A 62 -2.29 10.98 0.73
CA GLU A 62 -2.34 10.95 -0.74
C GLU A 62 -2.07 9.55 -1.29
N ALA A 63 -1.15 8.79 -0.68
CA ALA A 63 -0.86 7.41 -1.08
C ALA A 63 -2.09 6.50 -0.90
N ILE A 64 -2.76 6.61 0.25
CA ILE A 64 -4.00 5.85 0.51
C ILE A 64 -5.13 6.31 -0.41
N ASP A 65 -5.33 7.63 -0.59
CA ASP A 65 -6.36 8.15 -1.48
C ASP A 65 -6.14 7.70 -2.95
N SER A 66 -4.88 7.61 -3.42
CA SER A 66 -4.54 7.06 -4.75
C SER A 66 -4.93 5.61 -4.88
N ALA A 67 -4.55 4.77 -3.90
CA ALA A 67 -4.82 3.34 -3.96
C ALA A 67 -6.32 3.00 -3.82
N ILE A 68 -7.08 3.78 -3.05
CA ILE A 68 -8.55 3.69 -3.01
C ILE A 68 -9.12 3.98 -4.40
N LYS A 69 -8.66 5.06 -5.04
CA LYS A 69 -9.13 5.47 -6.36
C LYS A 69 -8.84 4.39 -7.41
N GLU A 70 -7.62 3.86 -7.44
CA GLU A 70 -7.21 2.81 -8.37
C GLU A 70 -8.02 1.52 -8.18
N GLU A 71 -8.32 1.14 -6.94
CA GLU A 71 -9.19 0.00 -6.65
C GLU A 71 -10.60 0.21 -7.21
N MET A 72 -11.19 1.40 -6.99
CA MET A 72 -12.50 1.74 -7.55
C MET A 72 -12.53 1.72 -9.08
N GLU A 73 -11.44 2.15 -9.74
CA GLU A 73 -11.33 2.13 -11.21
C GLU A 73 -11.14 0.72 -11.77
N ARG A 74 -10.59 -0.22 -11.01
CA ARG A 74 -10.47 -1.65 -11.41
C ARG A 74 -11.78 -2.42 -11.27
N GLU A 75 -12.71 -1.94 -10.45
CA GLU A 75 -14.02 -2.56 -10.22
C GLU A 75 -15.11 -2.11 -11.22
N THR A 76 -14.82 -1.11 -12.08
CA THR A 76 -15.72 -0.59 -13.12
C THR A 76 -15.42 -1.13 -14.50
#